data_AF-A0A8J6IFN5-F1
#
_entry.id   AF-A0A8J6IFN5-F1
#
_cell.length_a   1.000
_cell.length_b   1.000
_cell.length_c   1.000
_cell.angle_alpha   90.00
_cell.angle_beta   90.00
_cell.angle_gamma   90.00
#
_symmetry.space_group_name_H-M   'P 1'
#
loop_
_entity.id
_entity.type
_entity.pdbx_description
1 polymer ?
#
loop_
_entity_poly.entity_id
_entity_poly.type
_entity_poly.pdbx_seq_one_letter_code
_entity_poly.pdbx_strand_id
1 'polypeptide(L)'
;MEAVPGLVAQMLELTAGKSLEETRAILAGVAAQVNNTYPPREDPRINISIDSVYASGPLARAHTVIYGNCNYMQTGLLQAYAAQQCLDSTPKQVGFASACQAFGHRELHGVLKSFGLSMEAITTYNG
;
A
#
# COMPACT_ATOMS: atom_id res chain seq x y z
N MET A 1 17.59 -16.29 0.22
CA MET A 1 17.11 -15.68 1.48
C MET A 1 18.22 -15.59 2.54
N GLU A 2 19.48 -15.87 2.20
CA GLU A 2 20.60 -15.91 3.18
C GLU A 2 21.39 -14.60 3.32
N ALA A 3 21.17 -13.62 2.45
CA ALA A 3 21.96 -12.39 2.43
C ALA A 3 21.73 -11.50 3.67
N VAL A 4 20.51 -11.46 4.20
CA VAL A 4 20.15 -10.59 5.34
C VAL A 4 20.74 -11.12 6.67
N PRO A 5 20.62 -12.41 7.02
CA PRO A 5 21.29 -12.94 8.22
C PRO A 5 22.82 -12.77 8.20
N GLY A 6 23.47 -12.95 7.04
CA GLY A 6 24.92 -12.74 6.90
C GLY A 6 25.34 -11.28 7.09
N LEU A 7 24.57 -10.34 6.54
CA LEU A 7 24.79 -8.90 6.73
C LEU A 7 24.64 -8.51 8.22
N VAL A 8 23.63 -9.05 8.90
CA VAL A 8 23.41 -8.80 10.33
C VAL A 8 24.57 -9.36 11.17
N ALA A 9 25.06 -10.57 10.88
CA ALA A 9 26.22 -11.14 11.57
C ALA A 9 27.47 -10.26 11.40
N GLN A 10 27.72 -9.78 10.18
CA GLN A 10 28.84 -8.87 9.89
C GLN A 10 28.70 -7.52 10.60
N MET A 11 27.48 -6.97 10.69
CA MET A 11 27.22 -5.74 11.46
C MET A 11 27.46 -5.92 12.95
N LEU A 12 27.08 -7.07 13.52
CA LEU A 12 27.32 -7.38 14.93
C LEU A 12 28.83 -7.48 15.24
N GLU A 13 29.62 -8.08 14.35
CA GLU A 13 31.08 -8.11 14.50
C GLU A 13 31.70 -6.70 14.39
N LEU A 14 31.27 -5.91 13.40
CA LEU A 14 31.82 -4.56 13.17
C LEU A 14 31.49 -3.56 14.27
N THR A 15 30.40 -3.79 15.02
CA THR A 15 29.94 -2.89 16.09
C THR A 15 30.32 -3.36 17.49
N ALA A 16 30.90 -4.56 17.62
CA ALA A 16 31.31 -5.12 18.90
C ALA A 16 32.34 -4.22 19.62
N GLY A 17 32.05 -3.86 20.87
CA GLY A 17 32.93 -3.05 21.72
C GLY A 17 33.05 -1.57 21.33
N LYS A 18 32.27 -1.10 20.34
CA LYS A 18 32.26 0.30 19.92
C LYS A 18 31.30 1.14 20.74
N SER A 19 31.56 2.45 20.79
CA SER A 19 30.61 3.39 21.38
C SER A 19 29.30 3.45 20.57
N LEU A 20 28.25 4.01 21.18
CA LEU A 20 26.95 4.17 20.50
C LEU A 20 27.03 5.06 19.25
N GLU A 21 27.87 6.10 19.29
CA GLU A 21 28.11 6.98 18.14
C GLU A 21 28.81 6.25 16.99
N GLU A 22 29.89 5.53 17.27
CA GLU A 22 30.62 4.75 16.25
C GLU A 22 29.74 3.64 15.68
N THR A 23 28.96 2.98 16.53
CA THR A 23 27.97 1.98 16.10
C THR A 23 26.97 2.57 15.12
N ARG A 24 26.40 3.74 15.43
CA ARG A 24 25.46 4.43 14.52
C ARG A 24 26.11 4.83 13.21
N ALA A 25 27.34 5.34 13.25
CA ALA A 25 28.07 5.72 12.04
C ALA A 25 28.33 4.51 11.12
N ILE A 26 28.72 3.37 11.68
CA ILE A 26 28.96 2.13 10.94
C ILE A 26 27.66 1.60 10.34
N LEU A 27 26.59 1.52 11.15
CA LEU A 27 25.29 1.05 10.67
C LEU A 27 24.74 1.93 9.55
N ALA A 28 24.87 3.25 9.66
CA ALA A 28 24.47 4.19 8.62
C ALA A 28 25.26 4.00 7.33
N GLY A 29 26.58 3.77 7.42
CA GLY A 29 27.44 3.52 6.27
C GLY A 29 27.07 2.22 5.53
N VAL A 30 26.84 1.13 6.27
CA VAL A 30 26.43 -0.14 5.66
C VAL A 30 25.01 -0.06 5.10
N ALA A 31 24.08 0.61 5.80
CA ALA A 31 22.73 0.86 5.29
C ALA A 31 22.75 1.66 3.97
N ALA A 32 23.67 2.62 3.82
CA ALA A 32 23.83 3.37 2.59
C ALA A 32 24.31 2.50 1.41
N GLN A 33 25.09 1.44 1.66
CA GLN A 33 25.52 0.49 0.63
C GLN A 33 24.40 -0.47 0.21
N VAL A 34 23.50 -0.78 1.14
CA VAL A 34 22.35 -1.68 0.93
C VAL A 34 21.09 -0.91 0.52
N ASN A 35 21.16 0.43 0.46
CA ASN A 35 20.07 1.28 -0.03
C ASN A 35 19.84 1.02 -1.51
N ASN A 36 19.02 0.01 -1.77
CA ASN A 36 18.32 -0.17 -3.02
C ASN A 36 17.49 1.09 -3.22
N THR A 37 17.84 1.91 -4.21
CA THR A 37 17.08 3.11 -4.55
C THR A 37 15.63 2.68 -4.69
N TYR A 38 14.77 3.17 -3.79
CA TYR A 38 13.39 2.73 -3.82
C TYR A 38 12.82 3.06 -5.19
N PRO A 39 12.09 2.12 -5.84
CA PRO A 39 11.40 2.46 -7.07
C PRO A 39 10.52 3.68 -6.79
N PRO A 40 10.42 4.65 -7.72
CA PRO A 40 9.74 5.93 -7.47
C PRO A 40 8.24 5.68 -7.28
N ARG A 41 7.82 5.44 -6.03
CA ARG A 41 6.47 4.97 -5.69
C ARG A 41 5.43 6.06 -5.92
N GLU A 42 5.87 7.30 -5.90
CA GLU A 42 5.09 8.51 -6.03
C GLU A 42 5.12 9.07 -7.46
N ASP A 43 5.93 8.51 -8.37
CA ASP A 43 5.86 8.90 -9.79
C ASP A 43 4.75 8.08 -10.48
N PRO A 44 3.62 8.72 -10.85
CA PRO A 44 2.48 8.02 -11.42
C PRO A 44 2.75 7.44 -12.82
N ARG A 45 3.83 7.85 -13.49
CA ARG A 45 4.23 7.31 -14.80
C ARG A 45 5.00 6.01 -14.67
N ILE A 46 5.56 5.72 -13.49
CA ILE A 46 6.40 4.56 -13.23
C ILE A 46 5.68 3.59 -12.29
N ASN A 47 5.07 4.09 -11.21
CA ASN A 47 4.30 3.28 -10.27
C ASN A 47 2.85 3.15 -10.74
N ILE A 48 2.62 2.30 -11.72
CA ILE A 48 1.27 1.96 -12.20
C ILE A 48 0.73 0.70 -11.49
N SER A 49 -0.58 0.56 -11.42
CA SER A 49 -1.25 -0.59 -10.82
C SER A 49 -2.49 -1.05 -11.57
N ILE A 50 -2.80 -2.33 -11.35
CA ILE A 50 -3.98 -2.99 -11.89
C ILE A 50 -4.54 -3.87 -10.77
N ASP A 51 -5.74 -3.55 -10.32
CA ASP A 51 -6.52 -4.42 -9.46
C ASP A 51 -7.54 -5.16 -10.32
N SER A 52 -7.48 -6.49 -10.32
CA SER A 52 -8.35 -7.34 -11.14
C SER A 52 -9.04 -8.36 -10.24
N VAL A 53 -10.37 -8.28 -10.17
CA VAL A 53 -11.20 -9.10 -9.29
C VAL A 53 -12.19 -9.89 -10.12
N TYR A 54 -12.13 -11.22 -10.00
CA TYR A 54 -13.07 -12.15 -10.63
C TYR A 54 -14.05 -12.69 -9.59
N ALA A 55 -15.34 -12.55 -9.87
CA ALA A 55 -16.41 -13.19 -9.11
C ALA A 55 -17.05 -14.28 -9.98
N SER A 56 -17.28 -15.45 -9.39
CA SER A 56 -17.91 -16.59 -10.07
C SER A 56 -19.05 -17.13 -9.23
N GLY A 57 -20.22 -17.28 -9.84
CA GLY A 57 -21.37 -17.99 -9.31
C GLY A 57 -21.80 -19.14 -10.22
N PRO A 58 -22.84 -19.92 -9.84
CA PRO A 58 -23.27 -21.08 -10.61
C PRO A 58 -23.76 -20.76 -12.04
N LEU A 59 -24.37 -19.59 -12.24
CA LEU A 59 -24.97 -19.19 -13.52
C LEU A 59 -24.39 -17.90 -14.11
N ALA A 60 -23.52 -17.21 -13.37
CA ALA A 60 -23.01 -15.91 -13.78
C ALA A 60 -21.56 -15.72 -13.33
N ARG A 61 -20.85 -14.86 -14.06
CA ARG A 61 -19.49 -14.43 -13.75
C ARG A 61 -19.42 -12.91 -13.88
N ALA A 62 -18.65 -12.28 -13.01
CA ALA A 62 -18.33 -10.86 -13.13
C ALA A 62 -16.82 -10.67 -13.03
N HIS A 63 -16.30 -9.71 -13.78
CA HIS A 63 -14.91 -9.33 -13.74
C HIS A 63 -14.82 -7.82 -13.61
N THR A 64 -14.12 -7.32 -12.60
CA THR A 64 -13.85 -5.89 -12.43
C THR A 64 -12.36 -5.63 -12.51
N VAL A 65 -11.97 -4.64 -13.31
CA VAL A 65 -10.59 -4.14 -13.40
C VAL A 65 -10.56 -2.66 -13.04
N ILE A 66 -9.60 -2.29 -12.20
CA ILE A 66 -9.27 -0.90 -11.87
C ILE A 66 -7.82 -0.65 -12.24
N TYR A 67 -7.59 0.39 -13.05
CA TYR A 67 -6.25 0.88 -13.37
C TYR A 67 -5.94 2.06 -12.45
N GLY A 68 -4.75 2.07 -11.86
CA GLY A 68 -4.33 3.10 -10.92
C GLY A 68 -2.84 3.39 -10.97
N ASN A 69 -2.41 4.20 -10.01
CA ASN A 69 -1.01 4.56 -9.80
C ASN A 69 -0.72 4.81 -8.31
N CYS A 70 0.56 4.83 -7.95
CA CYS A 70 1.02 5.26 -6.63
C CYS A 70 0.33 4.54 -5.47
N ASN A 71 0.39 3.20 -5.42
CA ASN A 71 -0.43 2.37 -4.53
C ASN A 71 -0.29 2.69 -3.03
N TYR A 72 0.89 3.13 -2.61
CA TYR A 72 1.11 3.57 -1.23
C TYR A 72 0.37 4.87 -0.93
N MET A 73 0.27 5.79 -1.90
CA MET A 73 -0.58 6.98 -1.77
C MET A 73 -2.07 6.60 -1.76
N GLN A 74 -2.50 5.63 -2.57
CA GLN A 74 -3.87 5.12 -2.50
C GLN A 74 -4.22 4.60 -1.11
N THR A 75 -3.33 3.78 -0.55
CA THR A 75 -3.51 3.21 0.80
C THR A 75 -3.56 4.33 1.85
N GLY A 76 -2.63 5.29 1.81
CA GLY A 76 -2.60 6.42 2.73
C GLY A 76 -3.85 7.32 2.61
N LEU A 77 -4.31 7.58 1.39
CA LEU A 77 -5.52 8.37 1.14
C LEU A 77 -6.76 7.68 1.71
N LEU A 78 -6.92 6.37 1.50
CA LEU A 78 -8.05 5.61 2.05
C LEU A 78 -8.03 5.60 3.59
N GLN A 79 -6.86 5.49 4.21
CA GLN A 79 -6.71 5.59 5.66
C GLN A 79 -7.10 6.98 6.18
N ALA A 80 -6.60 8.04 5.55
CA ALA A 80 -6.92 9.42 5.92
C ALA A 80 -8.42 9.71 5.74
N TYR A 81 -9.00 9.27 4.61
CA TYR A 81 -10.44 9.39 4.35
C TYR A 81 -11.27 8.64 5.40
N ALA A 82 -10.92 7.40 5.72
CA ALA A 82 -11.63 6.62 6.74
C ALA A 82 -11.54 7.27 8.12
N ALA A 83 -10.36 7.75 8.52
CA ALA A 83 -10.17 8.47 9.78
C ALA A 83 -11.03 9.75 9.83
N GLN A 84 -11.05 10.52 8.73
CA GLN A 84 -11.89 11.70 8.62
C GLN A 84 -13.38 11.36 8.70
N GLN A 85 -13.85 10.32 8.00
CA GLN A 85 -15.25 9.89 8.07
C GLN A 85 -15.64 9.50 9.51
N CYS A 86 -14.77 8.81 10.26
CA CYS A 86 -15.05 8.48 11.65
C CYS A 86 -15.18 9.71 12.57
N LEU A 87 -14.59 10.85 12.20
CA LEU A 87 -14.67 12.11 12.97
C LEU A 87 -15.88 12.96 12.55
N ASP A 88 -16.11 13.08 11.25
CA ASP A 88 -17.07 14.05 10.68
C ASP A 88 -18.47 13.44 10.48
N SER A 89 -18.60 12.12 10.41
CA SER A 89 -19.86 11.44 10.10
C SER A 89 -20.01 10.11 10.85
N THR A 90 -21.23 9.57 10.88
CA THR A 90 -21.45 8.21 11.40
C THR A 90 -21.21 7.20 10.27
N PRO A 91 -20.31 6.22 10.44
CA PRO A 91 -20.09 5.17 9.44
C PRO A 91 -21.39 4.41 9.12
N LYS A 92 -21.52 3.90 7.89
CA LYS A 92 -22.67 3.09 7.45
C LYS A 92 -22.81 1.80 8.28
N GLN A 93 -21.70 1.28 8.78
CA GLN A 93 -21.65 0.14 9.68
C GLN A 93 -20.55 0.35 10.72
N VAL A 94 -20.87 0.08 11.99
CA VAL A 94 -19.96 0.13 13.13
C VAL A 94 -19.54 -1.28 13.58
N GLY A 95 -18.45 -1.37 14.35
CA GLY A 95 -17.89 -2.64 14.81
C GLY A 95 -16.90 -3.26 13.82
N PHE A 96 -16.71 -4.57 13.87
CA PHE A 96 -15.83 -5.28 12.95
C PHE A 96 -16.49 -5.38 11.56
N ALA A 97 -16.09 -4.49 10.65
CA ALA A 97 -16.63 -4.40 9.30
C ALA A 97 -15.50 -4.14 8.29
N SER A 98 -15.71 -4.57 7.04
CA SER A 98 -14.83 -4.16 5.94
C SER A 98 -14.99 -2.66 5.65
N ALA A 99 -13.96 -2.05 5.06
CA ALA A 99 -14.03 -0.64 4.65
C ALA A 99 -15.21 -0.37 3.71
N CYS A 100 -15.48 -1.27 2.76
CA CYS A 100 -16.63 -1.15 1.85
C CYS A 100 -17.98 -1.18 2.59
N GLN A 101 -18.11 -1.92 3.68
CA GLN A 101 -19.31 -1.93 4.52
C GLN A 101 -19.41 -0.66 5.37
N ALA A 102 -18.30 -0.22 5.99
CA ALA A 102 -18.27 0.92 6.89
C ALA A 102 -18.44 2.27 6.17
N PHE A 103 -17.84 2.43 4.99
CA PHE A 103 -17.76 3.72 4.28
C PHE A 103 -18.41 3.69 2.89
N GLY A 104 -18.63 2.50 2.32
CA GLY A 104 -19.20 2.33 1.00
C GLY A 104 -18.14 2.24 -0.11
N HIS A 105 -18.25 1.22 -0.96
CA HIS A 105 -17.26 0.97 -2.01
C HIS A 105 -17.22 2.07 -3.09
N ARG A 106 -18.36 2.75 -3.36
CA ARG A 106 -18.44 3.84 -4.34
C ARG A 106 -17.75 5.10 -3.83
N GLU A 107 -17.90 5.41 -2.55
CA GLU A 107 -17.29 6.55 -1.89
C GLU A 107 -15.77 6.38 -1.80
N LEU A 108 -15.32 5.19 -1.41
CA LEU A 108 -13.89 4.84 -1.36
C LEU A 108 -13.23 4.89 -2.75
N HIS A 109 -13.90 4.38 -3.78
CA HIS A 109 -13.39 4.50 -5.14
C HIS A 109 -13.45 5.94 -5.65
N GLY A 110 -14.50 6.68 -5.30
CA GLY A 110 -14.68 8.09 -5.64
C GLY A 110 -13.56 8.98 -5.11
N VAL A 111 -13.11 8.78 -3.86
CA VAL A 111 -11.99 9.56 -3.30
C VAL A 111 -10.69 9.28 -4.06
N LEU A 112 -10.38 8.01 -4.38
CA LEU A 112 -9.20 7.66 -5.19
C LEU A 112 -9.22 8.34 -6.57
N LYS A 113 -10.38 8.33 -7.23
CA LYS A 113 -10.57 9.01 -8.52
C LYS A 113 -10.40 10.53 -8.41
N SER A 114 -10.94 11.14 -7.36
CA SER A 114 -10.87 12.61 -7.17
C SER A 114 -9.43 13.12 -7.00
N PHE A 115 -8.53 12.25 -6.50
CA PHE A 115 -7.09 12.54 -6.38
C PHE A 115 -6.27 12.06 -7.59
N GLY A 116 -6.92 11.55 -8.65
CA GLY A 116 -6.23 11.05 -9.85
C GLY A 116 -5.43 9.77 -9.64
N LEU A 117 -5.70 9.02 -8.57
CA LEU A 117 -4.95 7.80 -8.22
C LEU A 117 -5.54 6.53 -8.83
N SER A 118 -6.79 6.58 -9.30
CA SER A 118 -7.42 5.49 -10.04
C SER A 118 -8.35 6.00 -11.14
N MET A 119 -8.55 5.15 -12.14
CA MET A 119 -9.52 5.35 -13.21
C MET A 119 -10.90 4.82 -12.79
N GLU A 120 -11.89 5.04 -13.67
CA GLU A 120 -13.19 4.37 -13.54
C GLU A 120 -13.02 2.85 -13.55
N ALA A 121 -13.83 2.16 -12.74
CA ALA A 121 -13.79 0.71 -12.68
C ALA A 121 -14.49 0.13 -13.92
N ILE A 122 -13.85 -0.83 -14.57
CA ILE A 122 -14.44 -1.52 -15.71
C ILE A 122 -15.00 -2.84 -15.20
N THR A 123 -16.33 -2.97 -15.15
CA THR A 123 -17.00 -4.21 -14.75
C THR A 123 -17.68 -4.86 -15.95
N THR A 124 -17.26 -6.08 -16.26
CA THR A 124 -17.92 -6.96 -17.24
C THR A 124 -18.74 -8.00 -16.50
N TYR A 125 -20.00 -8.16 -16.89
CA TYR A 125 -20.91 -9.17 -16.36
C TYR A 125 -21.32 -10.15 -17.47
N ASN A 126 -21.16 -11.45 -17.20
CA ASN A 126 -21.54 -12.53 -18.10
C ASN A 126 -22.52 -13.45 -17.36
N GLY A 127 -23.80 -13.33 -17.66
CA GLY A 127 -24.89 -14.13 -17.07
C GLY A 127 -26.21 -13.88 -17.75
#